data_AF-A0AAV8VDA5-F1
#
_entry.id   AF-A0AAV8VDA5-F1
#
_cell.length_a   1.000
_cell.length_b   1.000
_cell.length_c   1.000
_cell.angle_alpha   90.00
_cell.angle_beta   90.00
_cell.angle_gamma   90.00
#
_symmetry.space_group_name_H-M   'P 1'
#
loop_
_entity.id
_entity.type
_entity.pdbx_description
1 polymer ?
#
loop_
_entity_poly.entity_id
_entity_poly.type
_entity_poly.pdbx_seq_one_letter_code
_entity_poly.pdbx_strand_id
1 'polypeptide(L)'
;MVKEYNILKHSNIHVRMYYSNGTLLDRDIYNNLVEFSESIDESVNNAKIEESCGNFTSIGECFDKDLEAAEWLKNYMNSYDGSPTLYDLARRSSYKTCEGDIGLNWNGRGYKTILEVMLQQYPDPSQQLSVVDNILLNKEVTRIIWNNNTQVDVLCTDNTSYTADHVIFTASLGVLKASHDTIFEPGLPAEKVDAIKKIGFGAIMKIILHFPYTWWNTTQHYAFIWSAEDEDRILTEFGKGPVKNGRSWLTSNVIFFTGENNPQVLIGFFAGDMILEIEQENDDVLIAGCMYMFRKFLGREFNNITDPDDMIKSTWRVNPHFRGTYSFEHASNNQQGLPDKLAAPITGENGNPRIMFAGEATHPYFFSTVHGAIESGYREADRLIRYYAPA
;
A
#
# COMPACT_ATOMS: atom_id res chain seq x y z
N MET A 1 16.96 -9.05 -10.39
CA MET A 1 17.70 -7.78 -10.18
C MET A 1 18.79 -7.87 -9.13
N VAL A 2 18.57 -8.46 -7.94
CA VAL A 2 19.54 -8.36 -6.82
C VAL A 2 20.14 -9.68 -6.32
N LYS A 3 19.82 -10.81 -6.98
CA LYS A 3 20.19 -12.16 -6.53
C LYS A 3 21.71 -12.35 -6.42
N GLU A 4 22.47 -11.73 -7.31
CA GLU A 4 23.94 -11.79 -7.36
C GLU A 4 24.65 -11.07 -6.21
N TYR A 5 23.96 -10.13 -5.54
CA TYR A 5 24.58 -9.29 -4.52
C TYR A 5 24.56 -9.89 -3.11
N ASN A 6 23.85 -11.00 -2.89
CA ASN A 6 23.67 -11.63 -1.57
C ASN A 6 23.21 -10.64 -0.47
N ILE A 7 22.33 -9.71 -0.84
CA ILE A 7 21.76 -8.67 0.04
C ILE A 7 20.34 -8.97 0.50
N LEU A 8 19.88 -10.21 0.28
CA LEU A 8 18.57 -10.66 0.72
C LEU A 8 18.73 -11.75 1.78
N LYS A 9 17.79 -11.80 2.72
CA LYS A 9 17.71 -12.82 3.76
C LYS A 9 16.25 -13.18 3.99
N HIS A 10 15.96 -14.45 4.24
CA HIS A 10 14.61 -14.87 4.62
C HIS A 10 14.30 -14.46 6.06
N SER A 11 13.14 -13.86 6.24
CA SER A 11 12.51 -13.54 7.51
C SER A 11 11.67 -14.72 7.99
N ASN A 12 12.01 -15.30 9.14
CA ASN A 12 11.08 -16.21 9.81
C ASN A 12 10.03 -15.39 10.55
N ILE A 13 8.83 -15.33 9.99
CA ILE A 13 7.70 -14.59 10.55
C ILE A 13 6.97 -15.50 11.52
N HIS A 14 7.00 -15.17 12.81
CA HIS A 14 6.19 -15.86 13.82
C HIS A 14 5.24 -14.88 14.49
N VAL A 15 3.94 -14.99 14.19
CA VAL A 15 2.92 -14.11 14.76
C VAL A 15 2.34 -14.76 16.02
N ARG A 16 2.21 -13.98 17.09
CA ARG A 16 1.45 -14.35 18.29
C ARG A 16 0.25 -13.43 18.42
N MET A 17 -0.91 -14.06 18.55
CA MET A 17 -2.17 -13.35 18.66
C MET A 17 -2.65 -13.39 20.11
N TYR A 18 -3.14 -12.27 20.62
CA TYR A 18 -3.63 -12.14 22.00
C TYR A 18 -5.06 -11.63 21.98
N TYR A 19 -5.91 -12.19 22.83
CA TYR A 19 -7.20 -11.58 23.13
C TYR A 19 -7.03 -10.37 24.04
N SER A 20 -8.01 -9.48 24.02
CA SER A 20 -8.03 -8.24 24.81
C SER A 20 -8.02 -8.43 26.33
N ASN A 21 -8.26 -9.65 26.81
CA ASN A 21 -8.09 -10.02 28.22
C ASN A 21 -6.62 -10.41 28.57
N GLY A 22 -5.72 -10.44 27.58
CA GLY A 22 -4.30 -10.80 27.71
C GLY A 22 -3.99 -12.29 27.58
N THR A 23 -4.95 -13.16 27.22
CA THR A 23 -4.67 -14.57 26.93
C THR A 23 -4.21 -14.77 25.50
N LEU A 24 -3.25 -15.67 25.31
CA LEU A 24 -2.75 -16.04 23.99
C LEU A 24 -3.79 -16.87 23.23
N LEU A 25 -3.93 -16.62 21.92
CA LEU A 25 -4.73 -17.42 21.01
C LEU A 25 -4.16 -18.84 20.87
N ASP A 26 -5.03 -19.84 20.83
CA ASP A 26 -4.62 -21.21 20.55
C ASP A 26 -4.04 -21.33 19.13
N ARG A 27 -3.01 -22.15 18.97
CA ARG A 27 -2.29 -22.27 17.70
C ARG A 27 -3.13 -22.90 16.60
N ASP A 28 -4.04 -23.80 16.93
CA ASP A 28 -4.91 -24.44 15.93
C ASP A 28 -5.93 -23.43 15.41
N ILE A 29 -6.46 -22.57 16.28
CA ILE A 29 -7.34 -21.46 15.87
C ILE A 29 -6.57 -20.47 14.98
N TYR A 30 -5.34 -20.11 15.34
CA TYR A 30 -4.48 -19.28 14.50
C TYR A 30 -4.30 -19.86 13.10
N ASN A 31 -3.94 -21.15 12.99
CA ASN A 31 -3.73 -21.80 11.69
C ASN A 31 -5.03 -21.78 10.86
N ASN A 32 -6.18 -22.04 11.48
CA ASN A 32 -7.48 -21.98 10.79
C ASN A 32 -7.79 -20.57 10.26
N LEU A 33 -7.44 -19.51 10.98
CA LEU A 33 -7.62 -18.12 10.53
C LEU A 33 -6.72 -17.80 9.33
N VAL A 34 -5.47 -18.26 9.36
CA VAL A 34 -4.52 -18.09 8.24
C VAL A 34 -5.02 -18.85 7.02
N GLU A 35 -5.38 -20.12 7.17
CA GLU A 35 -5.92 -20.95 6.08
C GLU A 35 -7.19 -20.33 5.48
N PHE A 36 -8.09 -19.79 6.31
CA PHE A 36 -9.27 -19.09 5.82
C PHE A 36 -8.90 -17.83 5.02
N SER A 37 -7.99 -17.00 5.55
CA SER A 37 -7.51 -15.80 4.85
C SER A 37 -6.89 -16.15 3.50
N GLU A 38 -6.01 -17.16 3.47
CA GLU A 38 -5.36 -17.65 2.26
C GLU A 38 -6.39 -18.21 1.27
N SER A 39 -7.44 -18.90 1.75
CA SER A 39 -8.49 -19.40 0.87
C SER A 39 -9.26 -18.30 0.14
N ILE A 40 -9.46 -17.14 0.80
CA ILE A 40 -10.08 -15.97 0.18
C ILE A 40 -9.09 -15.27 -0.75
N ASP A 41 -7.81 -15.17 -0.41
CA ASP A 41 -6.79 -14.57 -1.27
C ASP A 41 -6.55 -15.42 -2.55
N GLU A 42 -6.49 -16.75 -2.42
CA GLU A 42 -6.40 -17.72 -3.52
C GLU A 42 -7.68 -17.81 -4.37
N SER A 43 -8.77 -17.14 -3.96
CA SER A 43 -10.05 -17.14 -4.69
C SER A 43 -10.01 -16.46 -6.06
N VAL A 44 -8.85 -15.95 -6.44
CA VAL A 44 -8.51 -15.48 -7.79
C VAL A 44 -8.62 -16.59 -8.85
N ASN A 45 -8.66 -17.89 -8.50
CA ASN A 45 -8.96 -18.99 -9.45
C ASN A 45 -9.65 -20.24 -8.87
N ASN A 46 -10.13 -20.25 -7.62
CA ASN A 46 -10.60 -21.46 -6.96
C ASN A 46 -12.13 -21.66 -7.04
N ALA A 47 -12.57 -22.76 -7.69
CA ALA A 47 -13.97 -23.19 -7.79
C ALA A 47 -14.71 -23.34 -6.44
N LYS A 48 -13.97 -23.54 -5.34
CA LYS A 48 -14.53 -23.70 -3.98
C LYS A 48 -15.18 -22.43 -3.42
N ILE A 49 -14.62 -21.26 -3.71
CA ILE A 49 -15.19 -19.97 -3.28
C ILE A 49 -16.44 -19.65 -4.10
N GLU A 50 -16.48 -20.01 -5.39
CA GLU A 50 -17.69 -19.84 -6.21
C GLU A 50 -18.88 -20.64 -5.68
N GLU A 51 -18.62 -21.85 -5.16
CA GLU A 51 -19.62 -22.70 -4.53
C GLU A 51 -20.12 -22.11 -3.19
N SER A 52 -19.23 -21.50 -2.40
CA SER A 52 -19.55 -20.90 -1.09
C SER A 52 -20.17 -19.50 -1.16
N CYS A 53 -19.75 -18.67 -2.11
CA CYS A 53 -20.11 -17.25 -2.21
C CYS A 53 -21.20 -16.96 -3.25
N GLY A 54 -21.51 -17.87 -4.18
CA GLY A 54 -22.48 -17.61 -5.24
C GLY A 54 -22.16 -16.35 -6.09
N ASN A 55 -23.18 -15.54 -6.39
CA ASN A 55 -23.12 -14.42 -7.36
C ASN A 55 -22.74 -13.05 -6.74
N PHE A 56 -22.04 -13.02 -5.61
CA PHE A 56 -21.64 -11.75 -4.98
C PHE A 56 -20.61 -10.96 -5.80
N THR A 57 -20.60 -9.64 -5.57
CA THR A 57 -19.71 -8.68 -6.26
C THR A 57 -18.46 -8.33 -5.45
N SER A 58 -18.55 -8.41 -4.12
CA SER A 58 -17.48 -8.04 -3.20
C SER A 58 -17.07 -9.18 -2.27
N ILE A 59 -15.86 -9.09 -1.71
CA ILE A 59 -15.38 -10.04 -0.69
C ILE A 59 -16.23 -9.94 0.60
N GLY A 60 -16.65 -8.73 0.96
CA GLY A 60 -17.43 -8.49 2.19
C GLY A 60 -18.80 -9.18 2.22
N GLU A 61 -19.38 -9.50 1.07
CA GLU A 61 -20.62 -10.28 0.97
C GLU A 61 -20.40 -11.77 1.27
N CYS A 62 -19.19 -12.29 1.05
CA CYS A 62 -18.85 -13.69 1.34
C CYS A 62 -18.16 -13.89 2.70
N PHE A 63 -17.74 -12.81 3.35
CA PHE A 63 -17.02 -12.90 4.61
C PHE A 63 -17.84 -13.56 5.71
N ASP A 64 -17.29 -14.62 6.32
CA ASP A 64 -17.91 -15.33 7.43
C ASP A 64 -17.75 -14.51 8.73
N LYS A 65 -18.88 -14.03 9.24
CA LYS A 65 -18.93 -13.20 10.45
C LYS A 65 -18.93 -14.02 11.74
N ASP A 66 -19.15 -15.33 11.65
CA ASP A 66 -19.21 -16.22 12.81
C ASP A 66 -17.82 -16.74 13.20
N LEU A 67 -16.77 -16.39 12.42
CA LEU A 67 -15.39 -16.68 12.76
C LEU A 67 -14.97 -15.98 14.05
N GLU A 68 -14.24 -16.72 14.87
CA GLU A 68 -13.48 -16.13 15.96
C GLU A 68 -12.50 -15.10 15.42
N ALA A 69 -12.39 -13.93 16.06
CA ALA A 69 -11.57 -12.82 15.58
C ALA A 69 -11.96 -12.26 14.19
N ALA A 70 -13.23 -12.43 13.76
CA ALA A 70 -13.73 -11.92 12.48
C ALA A 70 -13.37 -10.46 12.19
N GLU A 71 -13.49 -9.54 13.17
CA GLU A 71 -13.13 -8.13 12.95
C GLU A 71 -11.63 -7.92 12.70
N TRP A 72 -10.77 -8.63 13.43
CA TRP A 72 -9.33 -8.59 13.19
C TRP A 72 -9.00 -9.11 11.78
N LEU A 73 -9.60 -10.23 11.40
CA LEU A 73 -9.40 -10.86 10.10
C LEU A 73 -9.87 -9.95 8.95
N LYS A 74 -10.97 -9.20 9.11
CA LYS A 74 -11.40 -8.19 8.14
C LYS A 74 -10.31 -7.14 7.91
N ASN A 75 -9.72 -6.62 8.98
CA ASN A 75 -8.66 -5.61 8.87
C ASN A 75 -7.37 -6.20 8.29
N TYR A 76 -7.05 -7.44 8.65
CA TYR A 76 -5.95 -8.19 8.04
C TYR A 76 -6.12 -8.32 6.52
N MET A 77 -7.31 -8.72 6.07
CA MET A 77 -7.64 -8.84 4.65
C MET A 77 -7.63 -7.48 3.94
N ASN A 78 -8.24 -6.44 4.53
CA ASN A 78 -8.19 -5.07 3.99
C ASN A 78 -6.74 -4.57 3.84
N SER A 79 -5.81 -5.05 4.67
CA SER A 79 -4.41 -4.57 4.65
C SER A 79 -3.62 -5.01 3.42
N TYR A 80 -4.00 -6.11 2.76
CA TYR A 80 -3.34 -6.56 1.53
C TYR A 80 -3.55 -5.56 0.39
N ASP A 81 -4.79 -5.13 0.16
CA ASP A 81 -5.18 -4.20 -0.91
C ASP A 81 -5.28 -2.73 -0.46
N GLY A 82 -5.19 -2.48 0.84
CA GLY A 82 -5.42 -1.17 1.44
C GLY A 82 -6.84 -0.66 1.28
N SER A 83 -7.81 -1.53 0.98
CA SER A 83 -9.21 -1.16 0.80
C SER A 83 -9.81 -0.60 2.11
N PRO A 84 -10.73 0.37 2.04
CA PRO A 84 -11.41 0.87 3.23
C PRO A 84 -12.27 -0.23 3.89
N THR A 85 -12.92 -1.05 3.08
CA THR A 85 -13.73 -2.19 3.54
C THR A 85 -13.62 -3.37 2.57
N LEU A 86 -13.99 -4.56 3.04
CA LEU A 86 -14.11 -5.74 2.17
C LEU A 86 -15.24 -5.62 1.14
N TYR A 87 -16.19 -4.70 1.35
CA TYR A 87 -17.26 -4.42 0.38
C TYR A 87 -16.77 -3.61 -0.81
N ASP A 88 -15.65 -2.89 -0.66
CA ASP A 88 -15.01 -2.17 -1.74
C ASP A 88 -14.14 -3.09 -2.59
N LEU A 89 -13.69 -4.22 -2.05
CA LEU A 89 -12.77 -5.13 -2.71
C LEU A 89 -13.52 -6.11 -3.62
N ALA A 90 -13.15 -6.14 -4.90
CA ALA A 90 -13.75 -7.04 -5.87
C ALA A 90 -13.55 -8.50 -5.48
N ARG A 91 -14.60 -9.31 -5.67
CA ARG A 91 -14.54 -10.75 -5.40
C ARG A 91 -13.49 -11.48 -6.25
N ARG A 92 -13.25 -11.01 -7.47
CA ARG A 92 -12.25 -11.58 -8.38
C ARG A 92 -11.21 -10.52 -8.67
N SER A 93 -9.94 -10.93 -8.65
CA SER A 93 -8.81 -10.08 -8.98
C SER A 93 -8.14 -10.56 -10.27
N SER A 94 -7.68 -9.65 -11.13
CA SER A 94 -6.77 -9.99 -12.24
C SER A 94 -5.31 -10.12 -11.78
N TYR A 95 -5.03 -9.84 -10.51
CA TYR A 95 -3.68 -9.90 -9.93
C TYR A 95 -3.07 -11.29 -10.07
N LYS A 96 -1.76 -11.33 -10.33
CA LYS A 96 -0.98 -12.56 -10.40
C LYS A 96 0.10 -12.53 -9.32
N THR A 97 0.18 -13.59 -8.53
CA THR A 97 1.24 -13.75 -7.55
C THR A 97 2.59 -13.91 -8.26
N CYS A 98 3.58 -13.13 -7.83
CA CYS A 98 4.93 -13.26 -8.33
C CYS A 98 5.59 -14.51 -7.72
N GLU A 99 6.30 -15.29 -8.55
CA GLU A 99 7.07 -16.44 -8.07
C GLU A 99 8.21 -16.01 -7.13
N GLY A 100 8.53 -16.86 -6.16
CA GLY A 100 9.67 -16.67 -5.27
C GLY A 100 9.28 -16.71 -3.79
N ASP A 101 10.19 -16.21 -2.96
CA ASP A 101 10.04 -16.19 -1.51
C ASP A 101 9.61 -14.79 -1.06
N ILE A 102 8.35 -14.68 -0.67
CA ILE A 102 7.74 -13.42 -0.19
C ILE A 102 8.26 -12.99 1.19
N GLY A 103 8.95 -13.89 1.90
CA GLY A 103 9.61 -13.62 3.18
C GLY A 103 11.00 -13.02 3.04
N LEU A 104 11.48 -12.72 1.82
CA LEU A 104 12.78 -12.09 1.63
C LEU A 104 12.78 -10.62 2.06
N ASN A 105 13.68 -10.29 2.98
CA ASN A 105 14.01 -8.93 3.38
C ASN A 105 15.40 -8.51 2.87
N TRP A 106 15.69 -7.21 2.95
CA TRP A 106 16.92 -6.59 2.43
C TRP A 106 18.16 -6.76 3.34
N ASN A 107 18.17 -7.77 4.21
CA ASN A 107 19.27 -8.17 5.09
C ASN A 107 19.91 -6.99 5.84
N GLY A 108 19.09 -6.21 6.55
CA GLY A 108 19.54 -5.02 7.30
C GLY A 108 19.57 -3.73 6.50
N ARG A 109 19.30 -3.77 5.19
CA ARG A 109 19.13 -2.58 4.36
C ARG A 109 17.65 -2.20 4.25
N GLY A 110 17.38 -0.96 3.84
CA GLY A 110 16.03 -0.49 3.55
C GLY A 110 15.62 -0.78 2.10
N TYR A 111 14.31 -0.75 1.80
CA TYR A 111 13.80 -0.96 0.45
C TYR A 111 14.36 0.05 -0.58
N LYS A 112 14.82 1.24 -0.13
CA LYS A 112 15.56 2.22 -0.97
C LYS A 112 16.70 1.58 -1.77
N THR A 113 17.32 0.50 -1.27
CA THR A 113 18.37 -0.26 -1.97
C THR A 113 17.97 -0.66 -3.39
N ILE A 114 16.68 -0.88 -3.65
CA ILE A 114 16.21 -1.19 -5.00
C ILE A 114 16.54 -0.05 -6.00
N LEU A 115 16.39 1.21 -5.59
CA LEU A 115 16.71 2.37 -6.39
C LEU A 115 18.22 2.51 -6.58
N GLU A 116 19.00 2.23 -5.53
CA GLU A 116 20.46 2.26 -5.58
C GLU A 116 20.98 1.23 -6.60
N VAL A 117 20.38 0.04 -6.67
CA VAL A 117 20.72 -0.95 -7.69
C VAL A 117 20.28 -0.48 -9.09
N MET A 118 19.05 0.02 -9.26
CA MET A 118 18.57 0.49 -10.56
C MET A 118 19.38 1.67 -11.11
N LEU A 119 19.89 2.53 -10.24
CA LEU A 119 20.75 3.66 -10.59
C LEU A 119 22.23 3.31 -10.70
N GLN A 120 22.59 2.03 -10.56
CA GLN A 120 23.97 1.52 -10.54
C GLN A 120 24.84 2.18 -9.47
N GLN A 121 24.23 2.61 -8.37
CA GLN A 121 24.94 3.11 -7.18
C GLN A 121 25.41 1.98 -6.26
N TYR A 122 24.83 0.79 -6.40
CA TYR A 122 25.21 -0.39 -5.65
C TYR A 122 25.65 -1.51 -6.63
N PRO A 123 26.74 -2.24 -6.35
CA PRO A 123 27.60 -2.17 -5.16
C PRO A 123 28.68 -1.06 -5.21
N ASP A 124 28.89 -0.43 -6.38
CA ASP A 124 29.92 0.58 -6.60
C ASP A 124 29.27 1.91 -7.03
N PRO A 125 29.18 2.91 -6.14
CA PRO A 125 28.61 4.22 -6.46
C PRO A 125 29.29 4.97 -7.60
N SER A 126 30.52 4.61 -7.97
CA SER A 126 31.22 5.22 -9.10
C SER A 126 30.65 4.84 -10.46
N GLN A 127 29.83 3.78 -10.54
CA GLN A 127 29.13 3.33 -11.75
C GLN A 127 27.76 4.00 -11.94
N GLN A 128 27.42 4.99 -11.11
CA GLN A 128 26.13 5.65 -11.13
C GLN A 128 25.74 6.16 -12.53
N LEU A 129 24.49 5.91 -12.92
CA LEU A 129 23.94 6.42 -14.17
C LEU A 129 23.86 7.96 -14.18
N SER A 130 24.23 8.57 -15.30
CA SER A 130 24.19 10.04 -15.48
C SER A 130 22.78 10.64 -15.43
N VAL A 131 21.73 9.81 -15.47
CA VAL A 131 20.34 10.28 -15.30
C VAL A 131 20.11 10.93 -13.94
N VAL A 132 20.91 10.60 -12.92
CA VAL A 132 20.81 11.19 -11.58
C VAL A 132 21.02 12.70 -11.61
N ASP A 133 21.89 13.21 -12.49
CA ASP A 133 22.14 14.64 -12.65
C ASP A 133 20.94 15.40 -13.26
N ASN A 134 19.96 14.66 -13.80
CA ASN A 134 18.74 15.20 -14.39
C ASN A 134 17.50 15.00 -13.49
N ILE A 135 17.67 14.54 -12.24
CA ILE A 135 16.57 14.41 -11.27
C ILE A 135 16.39 15.74 -10.55
N LEU A 136 15.32 16.46 -10.90
CA LEU A 136 15.00 17.75 -10.30
C LEU A 136 14.01 17.58 -9.14
N LEU A 137 14.52 17.64 -7.91
CA LEU A 137 13.70 17.61 -6.68
C LEU A 137 13.04 18.97 -6.42
N ASN A 138 11.99 18.98 -5.60
CA ASN A 138 11.19 20.17 -5.28
C ASN A 138 10.58 20.86 -6.53
N LYS A 139 10.33 20.07 -7.59
CA LYS A 139 9.66 20.51 -8.82
C LYS A 139 8.28 19.85 -8.91
N GLU A 140 7.29 20.49 -8.31
CA GLU A 140 5.91 20.01 -8.38
C GLU A 140 5.27 20.46 -9.70
N VAL A 141 4.85 19.48 -10.52
CA VAL A 141 4.15 19.72 -11.78
C VAL A 141 2.70 20.11 -11.51
N THR A 142 2.25 21.20 -12.11
CA THR A 142 0.89 21.72 -11.98
C THR A 142 0.06 21.51 -13.23
N ARG A 143 0.66 21.58 -14.42
CA ARG A 143 -0.03 21.44 -15.72
C ARG A 143 0.87 20.79 -16.76
N ILE A 144 0.26 20.01 -17.64
CA ILE A 144 0.87 19.33 -18.78
C ILE A 144 0.03 19.68 -20.01
N ILE A 145 0.61 20.51 -20.87
CA ILE A 145 -0.04 21.06 -22.06
C ILE A 145 0.46 20.29 -23.29
N TRP A 146 -0.45 19.62 -24.01
CA TRP A 146 -0.14 18.73 -25.13
C TRP A 146 -0.98 19.01 -26.39
N ASN A 147 -1.54 20.22 -26.50
CA ASN A 147 -2.36 20.68 -27.64
C ASN A 147 -1.55 21.11 -28.88
N ASN A 148 -0.24 21.35 -28.75
CA ASN A 148 0.57 21.89 -29.84
C ASN A 148 1.20 20.74 -30.66
N ASN A 149 1.05 20.80 -31.98
CA ASN A 149 1.28 19.70 -32.94
C ASN A 149 2.66 19.00 -32.91
N THR A 150 3.62 19.41 -32.06
CA THR A 150 4.97 18.82 -31.98
C THR A 150 5.52 18.57 -30.58
N GLN A 151 5.07 19.24 -29.52
CA GLN A 151 5.72 19.19 -28.19
C GLN A 151 4.72 19.21 -27.04
N VAL A 152 5.20 18.85 -25.84
CA VAL A 152 4.48 18.86 -24.57
C VAL A 152 5.17 19.83 -23.61
N ASP A 153 4.42 20.76 -23.05
CA ASP A 153 4.91 21.72 -22.05
C ASP A 153 4.49 21.29 -20.64
N VAL A 154 5.45 21.23 -19.73
CA VAL A 154 5.26 20.85 -18.32
C VAL A 154 5.52 22.08 -17.46
N LEU A 155 4.50 22.55 -16.74
CA LEU A 155 4.55 23.73 -15.90
C LEU A 155 4.65 23.31 -14.44
N CYS A 156 5.47 24.03 -13.66
CA CYS A 156 5.71 23.74 -12.25
C CYS A 156 5.18 24.85 -11.32
N THR A 157 5.01 24.53 -10.03
CA THR A 157 4.53 25.47 -8.99
C THR A 157 5.45 26.68 -8.80
N ASP A 158 6.74 26.54 -9.07
CA ASP A 158 7.75 27.59 -8.94
C ASP A 158 7.89 28.47 -10.19
N ASN A 159 6.89 28.42 -11.09
CA ASN A 159 6.87 29.10 -12.39
C ASN A 159 7.96 28.64 -13.38
N THR A 160 8.68 27.54 -13.12
CA THR A 160 9.52 26.92 -14.14
C THR A 160 8.70 26.10 -15.12
N SER A 161 9.20 25.96 -16.36
CA SER A 161 8.57 25.18 -17.41
C SER A 161 9.59 24.36 -18.18
N TYR A 162 9.20 23.17 -18.61
CA TYR A 162 10.02 22.26 -19.40
C TYR A 162 9.25 21.83 -20.65
N THR A 163 9.90 21.90 -21.80
CA THR A 163 9.33 21.43 -23.07
C THR A 163 10.00 20.12 -23.46
N ALA A 164 9.21 19.14 -23.87
CA ALA A 164 9.69 17.83 -24.30
C ALA A 164 8.88 17.30 -25.50
N ASP A 165 9.46 16.40 -26.27
CA ASP A 165 8.74 15.73 -27.37
C ASP A 165 7.65 14.77 -26.82
N HIS A 166 7.94 14.16 -25.66
CA HIS A 166 7.12 13.15 -24.98
C HIS A 166 7.22 13.29 -23.45
N VAL A 167 6.16 12.91 -22.74
CA VAL A 167 6.12 12.86 -21.27
C VAL A 167 5.73 11.45 -20.81
N ILE A 168 6.47 10.85 -19.88
CA ILE A 168 6.03 9.68 -19.11
C ILE A 168 5.50 10.19 -17.77
N PHE A 169 4.19 10.03 -17.56
CA PHE A 169 3.53 10.40 -16.32
C PHE A 169 3.52 9.23 -15.34
N THR A 170 4.06 9.43 -14.13
CA THR A 170 4.19 8.40 -13.09
C THR A 170 3.67 8.81 -11.73
N ALA A 171 2.87 9.89 -11.63
CA ALA A 171 2.25 10.24 -10.36
C ALA A 171 1.22 9.17 -9.97
N SER A 172 0.93 9.04 -8.67
CA SER A 172 0.03 8.01 -8.16
C SER A 172 -1.38 8.12 -8.75
N LEU A 173 -2.12 7.01 -8.74
CA LEU A 173 -3.54 7.03 -9.08
C LEU A 173 -4.33 7.97 -8.16
N GLY A 174 -3.95 8.11 -6.89
CA GLY A 174 -4.55 9.08 -5.97
C GLY A 174 -4.41 10.54 -6.43
N VAL A 175 -3.25 10.91 -6.99
CA VAL A 175 -3.04 12.22 -7.62
C VAL A 175 -3.93 12.37 -8.85
N LEU A 176 -3.95 11.37 -9.74
CA LEU A 176 -4.83 11.38 -10.92
C LEU A 176 -6.31 11.55 -10.52
N LYS A 177 -6.80 10.81 -9.52
CA LYS A 177 -8.18 10.95 -9.03
C LYS A 177 -8.49 12.37 -8.54
N ALA A 178 -7.50 13.07 -7.97
CA ALA A 178 -7.68 14.39 -7.42
C ALA A 178 -7.51 15.54 -8.44
N SER A 179 -6.74 15.35 -9.50
CA SER A 179 -6.32 16.45 -10.37
C SER A 179 -6.31 16.15 -11.87
N HIS A 180 -6.79 14.99 -12.35
CA HIS A 180 -6.75 14.67 -13.79
C HIS A 180 -7.47 15.70 -14.69
N ASP A 181 -8.40 16.47 -14.14
CA ASP A 181 -9.20 17.49 -14.82
C ASP A 181 -8.49 18.85 -14.89
N THR A 182 -7.47 19.06 -14.07
CA THR A 182 -6.75 20.33 -13.93
C THR A 182 -5.29 20.22 -14.37
N ILE A 183 -4.66 19.06 -14.23
CA ILE A 183 -3.25 18.84 -14.58
C ILE A 183 -3.01 18.61 -16.08
N PHE A 184 -4.03 18.21 -16.86
CA PHE A 184 -3.86 17.94 -18.30
C PHE A 184 -4.64 18.93 -19.15
N GLU A 185 -3.99 19.46 -20.18
CA GLU A 185 -4.60 20.36 -21.17
C GLU A 185 -4.19 19.98 -22.61
N PRO A 186 -5.13 19.55 -23.47
CA PRO A 186 -6.54 19.35 -23.19
C PRO A 186 -6.77 18.20 -22.20
N GLY A 187 -8.01 18.10 -21.68
CA GLY A 187 -8.39 17.05 -20.74
C GLY A 187 -8.21 15.65 -21.32
N LEU A 188 -8.03 14.66 -20.43
CA LEU A 188 -7.83 13.26 -20.82
C LEU A 188 -9.09 12.66 -21.51
N PRO A 189 -8.92 11.69 -22.43
CA PRO A 189 -10.03 10.96 -23.05
C PRO A 189 -10.94 10.28 -22.03
N ALA A 190 -12.23 10.16 -22.38
CA ALA A 190 -13.26 9.64 -21.49
C ALA A 190 -12.94 8.24 -20.93
N GLU A 191 -12.38 7.34 -21.74
CA GLU A 191 -12.02 5.98 -21.30
C GLU A 191 -10.93 5.98 -20.21
N LYS A 192 -9.98 6.90 -20.31
CA LYS A 192 -8.92 7.05 -19.29
C LYS A 192 -9.47 7.67 -18.02
N VAL A 193 -10.33 8.68 -18.14
CA VAL A 193 -11.03 9.28 -16.99
C VAL A 193 -11.90 8.24 -16.27
N ASP A 194 -12.59 7.38 -17.01
CA ASP A 194 -13.37 6.28 -16.47
C ASP A 194 -12.49 5.30 -15.66
N ALA A 195 -11.33 4.91 -16.20
CA ALA A 195 -10.37 4.08 -15.49
C ALA A 195 -9.84 4.75 -14.21
N ILE A 196 -9.47 6.04 -14.27
CA ILE A 196 -9.02 6.81 -13.10
C ILE A 196 -10.07 6.79 -11.99
N LYS A 197 -11.35 6.96 -12.34
CA LYS A 197 -12.45 7.00 -11.37
C LYS A 197 -12.73 5.63 -10.78
N LYS A 198 -12.72 4.58 -11.62
CA LYS A 198 -13.15 3.25 -11.24
C LYS A 198 -12.09 2.45 -10.48
N ILE A 199 -10.82 2.46 -10.89
CA ILE A 199 -9.78 1.68 -10.18
C ILE A 199 -9.78 2.07 -8.70
N GLY A 200 -9.78 1.10 -7.78
CA GLY A 200 -9.74 1.35 -6.34
C GLY A 200 -8.41 2.00 -5.96
N PHE A 201 -8.42 2.88 -4.97
CA PHE A 201 -7.17 3.45 -4.45
C PHE A 201 -7.29 3.64 -2.94
N GLY A 202 -6.57 2.79 -2.22
CA GLY A 202 -6.72 2.57 -0.80
C GLY A 202 -5.68 3.29 0.05
N ALA A 203 -5.74 3.06 1.36
CA ALA A 203 -4.74 3.53 2.30
C ALA A 203 -4.51 2.51 3.42
N ILE A 204 -3.23 2.32 3.75
CA ILE A 204 -2.76 1.71 4.99
C ILE A 204 -1.79 2.68 5.67
N MET A 205 -1.65 2.56 6.98
CA MET A 205 -0.76 3.41 7.76
C MET A 205 0.18 2.57 8.62
N LYS A 206 1.40 3.09 8.81
CA LYS A 206 2.39 2.56 9.73
C LYS A 206 2.66 3.56 10.85
N ILE A 207 2.72 3.06 12.08
CA ILE A 207 3.24 3.76 13.25
C ILE A 207 4.48 3.02 13.71
N ILE A 208 5.64 3.68 13.66
CA ILE A 208 6.94 3.13 14.04
C ILE A 208 7.31 3.73 15.39
N LEU A 209 7.47 2.88 16.40
CA LEU A 209 7.75 3.27 17.78
C LEU A 209 9.16 2.81 18.14
N HIS A 210 9.99 3.74 18.61
CA HIS A 210 11.33 3.44 19.10
C HIS A 210 11.35 3.49 20.63
N PHE A 211 11.82 2.42 21.27
CA PHE A 211 11.84 2.27 22.72
C PHE A 211 13.25 2.41 23.30
N PRO A 212 13.37 2.89 24.56
CA PRO A 212 14.66 2.95 25.25
C PRO A 212 15.29 1.56 25.43
N TYR A 213 14.46 0.53 25.56
CA TYR A 213 14.89 -0.86 25.64
C TYR A 213 13.81 -1.80 25.11
N THR A 214 14.24 -2.98 24.67
CA THR A 214 13.36 -4.05 24.20
C THR A 214 12.71 -4.77 25.39
N TRP A 215 11.39 -4.66 25.53
CA TRP A 215 10.61 -5.37 26.56
C TRP A 215 9.81 -6.57 26.02
N TRP A 216 9.90 -6.83 24.70
CA TRP A 216 9.21 -7.90 23.99
C TRP A 216 10.18 -8.96 23.44
N ASN A 217 9.65 -10.02 22.83
CA ASN A 217 10.46 -11.00 22.10
C ASN A 217 10.68 -10.54 20.65
N THR A 218 11.93 -10.28 20.27
CA THR A 218 12.31 -9.78 18.94
C THR A 218 12.13 -10.78 17.80
N THR A 219 11.86 -12.05 18.09
CA THR A 219 11.61 -13.09 17.08
C THR A 219 10.12 -13.30 16.80
N GLN A 220 9.26 -12.47 17.38
CA GLN A 220 7.81 -12.60 17.31
C GLN A 220 7.19 -11.30 16.80
N HIS A 221 6.03 -11.40 16.17
CA HIS A 221 5.15 -10.27 15.87
C HIS A 221 3.86 -10.43 16.65
N TYR A 222 3.12 -9.34 16.86
CA TYR A 222 2.02 -9.30 17.81
C TYR A 222 0.74 -8.83 17.12
N ALA A 223 -0.33 -9.62 17.20
CA ALA A 223 -1.65 -9.23 16.71
C ALA A 223 -2.67 -9.28 17.85
N PHE A 224 -3.68 -8.40 17.78
CA PHE A 224 -4.59 -8.15 18.89
C PHE A 224 -6.04 -8.38 18.49
N ILE A 225 -6.71 -9.29 19.20
CA ILE A 225 -8.10 -9.67 18.98
C ILE A 225 -8.96 -9.04 20.07
N TRP A 226 -9.79 -8.08 19.68
CA TRP A 226 -10.73 -7.46 20.60
C TRP A 226 -11.94 -8.35 20.84
N SER A 227 -12.35 -8.49 22.10
CA SER A 227 -13.70 -8.98 22.42
C SER A 227 -14.72 -7.87 22.18
N ALA A 228 -15.95 -8.22 21.80
CA ALA A 228 -17.02 -7.23 21.60
C ALA A 228 -17.23 -6.32 22.83
N GLU A 229 -17.12 -6.89 24.04
CA GLU A 229 -17.22 -6.11 25.27
C GLU A 229 -16.08 -5.09 25.43
N ASP A 230 -14.84 -5.47 25.07
CA ASP A 230 -13.70 -4.56 25.14
C ASP A 230 -13.71 -3.51 24.01
N GLU A 231 -14.27 -3.82 22.84
CA GLU A 231 -14.50 -2.85 21.77
C GLU A 231 -15.48 -1.73 22.19
N ASP A 232 -16.49 -2.06 22.99
CA ASP A 232 -17.39 -1.05 23.55
C ASP A 232 -16.70 -0.27 24.69
N ARG A 233 -16.00 -0.98 25.59
CA ARG A 233 -15.36 -0.36 26.76
C ARG A 233 -14.26 0.62 26.37
N ILE A 234 -13.46 0.34 25.33
CA ILE A 234 -12.32 1.20 24.94
C ILE A 234 -12.74 2.64 24.59
N LEU A 235 -13.97 2.82 24.12
CA LEU A 235 -14.55 4.15 23.84
C LEU A 235 -14.61 5.02 25.10
N THR A 236 -14.65 4.39 26.28
CA THR A 236 -14.68 5.07 27.58
C THR A 236 -13.37 4.92 28.36
N GLU A 237 -12.73 3.75 28.33
CA GLU A 237 -11.48 3.48 29.05
C GLU A 237 -10.30 4.28 28.49
N PHE A 238 -10.17 4.34 27.17
CA PHE A 238 -9.17 5.18 26.50
C PHE A 238 -9.78 6.50 26.01
N GLY A 239 -10.88 6.42 25.25
CA GLY A 239 -11.72 7.58 24.90
C GLY A 239 -11.05 8.71 24.11
N LYS A 240 -9.94 8.44 23.41
CA LYS A 240 -9.20 9.42 22.60
C LYS A 240 -8.97 8.95 21.17
N GLY A 241 -8.79 9.90 20.27
CA GLY A 241 -8.52 9.66 18.85
C GLY A 241 -9.79 9.45 18.02
N PRO A 242 -9.65 9.08 16.73
CA PRO A 242 -10.77 8.90 15.84
C PRO A 242 -11.74 7.81 16.29
N VAL A 243 -13.03 8.06 16.10
CA VAL A 243 -14.12 7.12 16.31
C VAL A 243 -15.04 7.17 15.11
N LYS A 244 -15.38 6.00 14.55
CA LYS A 244 -16.29 5.89 13.40
C LYS A 244 -17.23 4.71 13.60
N ASN A 245 -18.52 4.95 13.37
CA ASN A 245 -19.58 3.94 13.56
C ASN A 245 -19.53 3.26 14.94
N GLY A 246 -19.21 4.03 15.99
CA GLY A 246 -19.09 3.51 17.35
C GLY A 246 -17.83 2.66 17.61
N ARG A 247 -16.83 2.66 16.72
CA ARG A 247 -15.58 1.92 16.92
C ARG A 247 -14.40 2.86 17.07
N SER A 248 -13.51 2.56 18.01
CA SER A 248 -12.24 3.28 18.18
C SER A 248 -11.25 2.91 17.08
N TRP A 249 -10.44 3.86 16.64
CA TRP A 249 -9.34 3.63 15.70
C TRP A 249 -8.35 2.52 16.12
N LEU A 250 -8.27 2.20 17.42
CA LEU A 250 -7.41 1.13 17.92
C LEU A 250 -7.83 -0.25 17.41
N THR A 251 -9.10 -0.44 17.03
CA THR A 251 -9.55 -1.69 16.41
C THR A 251 -9.11 -1.82 14.95
N SER A 252 -8.64 -0.74 14.31
CA SER A 252 -8.03 -0.76 12.97
C SER A 252 -6.60 -1.29 12.96
N ASN A 253 -6.00 -1.59 14.12
CA ASN A 253 -4.69 -2.22 14.19
C ASN A 253 -4.76 -3.66 13.64
N VAL A 254 -3.85 -3.95 12.71
CA VAL A 254 -3.72 -5.28 12.11
C VAL A 254 -2.66 -6.08 12.86
N ILE A 255 -1.47 -5.51 13.02
CA ILE A 255 -0.32 -6.22 13.57
C ILE A 255 0.76 -5.23 14.00
N PHE A 256 1.58 -5.63 14.97
CA PHE A 256 2.84 -5.01 15.33
C PHE A 256 4.00 -5.92 14.93
N PHE A 257 4.78 -5.49 13.96
CA PHE A 257 6.03 -6.15 13.58
C PHE A 257 7.18 -5.70 14.48
N THR A 258 8.16 -6.59 14.63
CA THR A 258 9.42 -6.31 15.30
C THR A 258 10.47 -5.94 14.26
N GLY A 259 11.29 -4.94 14.56
CA GLY A 259 12.40 -4.55 13.68
C GLY A 259 13.52 -5.59 13.69
N GLU A 260 13.63 -6.44 12.67
CA GLU A 260 14.64 -7.52 12.61
C GLU A 260 16.09 -7.06 12.81
N ASN A 261 16.41 -5.86 12.34
CA ASN A 261 17.74 -5.25 12.47
C ASN A 261 17.73 -3.99 13.34
N ASN A 262 16.62 -3.75 14.05
CA ASN A 262 16.47 -2.69 15.03
C ASN A 262 15.60 -3.22 16.19
N PRO A 263 16.20 -3.91 17.18
CA PRO A 263 15.47 -4.66 18.20
C PRO A 263 14.67 -3.78 19.16
N GLN A 264 14.87 -2.46 19.12
CA GLN A 264 14.17 -1.46 19.92
C GLN A 264 12.98 -0.84 19.17
N VAL A 265 12.61 -1.37 18.00
CA VAL A 265 11.52 -0.84 17.18
C VAL A 265 10.35 -1.82 17.07
N LEU A 266 9.15 -1.29 17.29
CA LEU A 266 7.88 -1.92 16.90
C LEU A 266 7.22 -1.12 15.78
N ILE A 267 6.63 -1.81 14.82
CA ILE A 267 5.97 -1.21 13.66
C ILE A 267 4.50 -1.67 13.64
N GLY A 268 3.60 -0.79 14.05
CA GLY A 268 2.15 -1.01 14.00
C GLY A 268 1.60 -0.72 12.62
N PHE A 269 0.88 -1.68 12.03
CA PHE A 269 0.13 -1.51 10.80
C PHE A 269 -1.34 -1.29 11.10
N PHE A 270 -1.95 -0.33 10.42
CA PHE A 270 -3.35 0.01 10.52
C PHE A 270 -3.98 -0.03 9.13
N ALA A 271 -5.19 -0.57 9.04
CA ALA A 271 -5.96 -0.67 7.80
C ALA A 271 -7.44 -0.35 8.04
N GLY A 272 -8.18 -0.14 6.95
CA GLY A 272 -9.62 0.11 6.96
C GLY A 272 -10.00 1.57 6.77
N ASP A 273 -11.22 1.92 7.16
CA ASP A 273 -11.89 3.14 6.73
C ASP A 273 -11.63 4.39 7.59
N MET A 274 -10.74 4.29 8.58
CA MET A 274 -10.33 5.39 9.47
C MET A 274 -8.91 5.91 9.19
N ILE A 275 -8.22 5.42 8.16
CA ILE A 275 -6.80 5.75 7.94
C ILE A 275 -6.56 7.24 7.72
N LEU A 276 -7.47 7.94 7.03
CA LEU A 276 -7.37 9.39 6.84
C LEU A 276 -7.37 10.12 8.18
N GLU A 277 -8.27 9.74 9.08
CA GLU A 277 -8.45 10.32 10.39
C GLU A 277 -7.27 9.99 11.32
N ILE A 278 -6.75 8.76 11.26
CA ILE A 278 -5.59 8.34 12.06
C ILE A 278 -4.32 9.11 11.63
N GLU A 279 -4.09 9.31 10.33
CA GLU A 279 -2.93 10.05 9.82
C GLU A 279 -2.91 11.52 10.29
N GLN A 280 -4.10 12.11 10.53
CA GLN A 280 -4.27 13.49 10.99
C GLN A 280 -4.22 13.65 12.51
N GLU A 281 -4.32 12.56 13.26
CA GLU A 281 -4.35 12.59 14.73
C GLU A 281 -2.99 12.98 15.31
N ASN A 282 -3.00 13.59 16.50
CA ASN A 282 -1.80 14.01 17.21
C ASN A 282 -0.95 12.81 17.66
N ASP A 283 0.36 13.00 17.59
CA ASP A 283 1.32 11.93 17.91
C ASP A 283 1.19 11.41 19.34
N ASP A 284 0.94 12.29 20.31
CA ASP A 284 0.73 11.90 21.72
C ASP A 284 -0.48 10.96 21.90
N VAL A 285 -1.55 11.17 21.11
CA VAL A 285 -2.75 10.32 21.16
C VAL A 285 -2.44 8.96 20.53
N LEU A 286 -1.72 8.95 19.41
CA LEU A 286 -1.30 7.72 18.74
C LEU A 286 -0.38 6.87 19.62
N ILE A 287 0.65 7.49 20.22
CA ILE A 287 1.55 6.84 21.19
C ILE A 287 0.75 6.27 22.36
N ALA A 288 -0.09 7.10 23.00
CA ALA A 288 -0.88 6.66 24.14
C ALA A 288 -1.82 5.49 23.79
N GLY A 289 -2.38 5.49 22.58
CA GLY A 289 -3.24 4.43 22.08
C GLY A 289 -2.49 3.12 21.82
N CYS A 290 -1.32 3.18 21.17
CA CYS A 290 -0.45 2.01 21.02
C CYS A 290 -0.02 1.45 22.38
N MET A 291 0.37 2.31 23.31
CA MET A 291 0.76 1.90 24.67
C MET A 291 -0.41 1.31 25.47
N TYR A 292 -1.62 1.82 25.27
CA TYR A 292 -2.84 1.23 25.83
C TYR A 292 -3.01 -0.21 25.34
N MET A 293 -2.89 -0.46 24.03
CA MET A 293 -2.96 -1.81 23.47
C MET A 293 -1.86 -2.72 24.04
N PHE A 294 -0.60 -2.29 24.06
CA PHE A 294 0.47 -3.12 24.61
C PHE A 294 0.22 -3.49 26.07
N ARG A 295 -0.18 -2.55 26.91
CA ARG A 295 -0.48 -2.82 28.32
C ARG A 295 -1.68 -3.75 28.50
N LYS A 296 -2.75 -3.58 27.70
CA LYS A 296 -3.97 -4.39 27.78
C LYS A 296 -3.73 -5.83 27.30
N PHE A 297 -3.11 -6.00 26.15
CA PHE A 297 -2.95 -7.31 25.50
C PHE A 297 -1.72 -8.08 25.97
N LEU A 298 -0.63 -7.37 26.26
CA LEU A 298 0.66 -8.01 26.55
C LEU A 298 1.09 -7.88 28.03
N GLY A 299 0.37 -7.09 28.84
CA GLY A 299 0.74 -6.84 30.25
C GLY A 299 0.74 -8.06 31.16
N ARG A 300 0.11 -9.17 30.75
CA ARG A 300 0.20 -10.46 31.46
C ARG A 300 1.52 -11.19 31.21
N GLU A 301 2.10 -11.03 30.01
CA GLU A 301 3.34 -11.68 29.61
C GLU A 301 4.57 -10.81 29.90
N PHE A 302 4.46 -9.49 29.68
CA PHE A 302 5.53 -8.53 29.91
C PHE A 302 5.14 -7.56 31.02
N ASN A 303 5.95 -7.50 32.08
CA ASN A 303 5.68 -6.73 33.29
C ASN A 303 6.35 -5.34 33.32
N ASN A 304 7.18 -5.01 32.33
CA ASN A 304 7.99 -3.79 32.30
C ASN A 304 7.86 -3.03 30.96
N ILE A 305 6.63 -2.90 30.48
CA ILE A 305 6.29 -2.19 29.24
C ILE A 305 6.51 -0.68 29.47
N THR A 306 7.59 -0.13 28.93
CA THR A 306 7.86 1.32 28.91
C THR A 306 7.28 2.01 27.72
N ASP A 307 7.06 3.32 27.87
CA ASP A 307 6.73 4.20 26.77
C ASP A 307 7.93 4.33 25.79
N PRO A 308 7.65 4.60 24.50
CA PRO A 308 8.69 4.88 23.51
C PRO A 308 9.29 6.26 23.73
N ASP A 309 10.54 6.44 23.30
CA ASP A 309 11.22 7.75 23.32
C ASP A 309 10.91 8.55 22.04
N ASP A 310 10.54 7.87 20.95
CA ASP A 310 10.29 8.50 19.64
C ASP A 310 9.27 7.73 18.81
N MET A 311 8.61 8.42 17.88
CA MET A 311 7.64 7.86 16.95
C MET A 311 7.75 8.50 15.57
N ILE A 312 7.64 7.67 14.54
CA ILE A 312 7.41 8.13 13.16
C ILE A 312 6.11 7.50 12.66
N LYS A 313 5.27 8.29 12.00
CA LYS A 313 4.06 7.79 11.33
C LYS A 313 4.10 8.05 9.83
N SER A 314 3.50 7.15 9.04
CA SER A 314 3.26 7.41 7.62
C SER A 314 2.05 8.33 7.43
N THR A 315 2.06 9.11 6.36
CA THR A 315 0.98 10.06 6.02
C THR A 315 0.59 9.92 4.54
N TRP A 316 0.37 8.68 4.08
CA TRP A 316 0.17 8.36 2.66
C TRP A 316 -1.11 8.99 2.09
N ARG A 317 -2.21 8.92 2.85
CA ARG A 317 -3.53 9.38 2.41
C ARG A 317 -3.63 10.90 2.41
N VAL A 318 -3.06 11.58 3.41
CA VAL A 318 -3.06 13.05 3.48
C VAL A 318 -1.99 13.70 2.62
N ASN A 319 -0.91 13.00 2.27
CA ASN A 319 0.17 13.57 1.45
C ASN A 319 -0.32 13.86 0.02
N PRO A 320 -0.24 15.12 -0.44
CA PRO A 320 -0.78 15.53 -1.73
C PRO A 320 -0.10 14.87 -2.94
N HIS A 321 1.12 14.34 -2.78
CA HIS A 321 1.87 13.67 -3.84
C HIS A 321 1.57 12.16 -3.97
N PHE A 322 0.80 11.59 -3.03
CA PHE A 322 0.41 10.18 -3.05
C PHE A 322 -1.11 9.99 -2.97
N ARG A 323 -1.77 10.68 -2.03
CA ARG A 323 -3.21 10.64 -1.77
C ARG A 323 -3.77 9.23 -1.55
N GLY A 324 -2.96 8.35 -0.96
CA GLY A 324 -3.26 6.95 -0.73
C GLY A 324 -1.98 6.12 -0.83
N THR A 325 -2.13 4.80 -0.81
CA THR A 325 -1.00 3.86 -0.81
C THR A 325 -0.82 3.22 -2.17
N TYR A 326 -1.77 2.37 -2.56
CA TYR A 326 -1.74 1.65 -3.83
C TYR A 326 -3.15 1.33 -4.32
N SER A 327 -3.22 0.89 -5.58
CA SER A 327 -4.46 0.56 -6.24
C SER A 327 -5.06 -0.79 -5.79
N PHE A 328 -6.30 -1.07 -6.17
CA PHE A 328 -6.93 -2.39 -6.04
C PHE A 328 -8.11 -2.50 -7.01
N GLU A 329 -8.60 -3.71 -7.26
CA GLU A 329 -9.81 -3.92 -8.06
C GLU A 329 -11.05 -3.67 -7.22
N HIS A 330 -11.82 -2.63 -7.55
CA HIS A 330 -12.98 -2.22 -6.77
C HIS A 330 -14.25 -3.01 -7.16
N ALA A 331 -15.04 -3.44 -6.17
CA ALA A 331 -16.22 -4.31 -6.33
C ALA A 331 -17.31 -3.73 -7.23
N SER A 332 -17.44 -2.40 -7.31
CA SER A 332 -18.38 -1.75 -8.23
C SER A 332 -18.00 -1.91 -9.71
N ASN A 333 -16.83 -2.46 -10.02
CA ASN A 333 -16.32 -2.56 -11.38
C ASN A 333 -16.35 -4.00 -11.88
N ASN A 334 -17.34 -4.29 -12.72
CA ASN A 334 -17.40 -5.55 -13.45
C ASN A 334 -16.56 -5.54 -14.74
N GLN A 335 -15.76 -4.48 -14.98
CA GLN A 335 -14.96 -4.31 -16.19
C GLN A 335 -13.51 -4.73 -15.94
N GLN A 336 -13.07 -5.78 -16.62
CA GLN A 336 -11.65 -6.13 -16.70
C GLN A 336 -10.88 -5.14 -17.59
N GLY A 337 -9.57 -5.02 -17.39
CA GLY A 337 -8.69 -4.22 -18.25
C GLY A 337 -8.68 -2.70 -17.95
N LEU A 338 -9.16 -2.27 -16.78
CA LEU A 338 -9.02 -0.86 -16.37
C LEU A 338 -7.55 -0.41 -16.30
N PRO A 339 -6.59 -1.21 -15.78
CA PRO A 339 -5.17 -0.84 -15.84
C PRO A 339 -4.67 -0.60 -17.27
N ASP A 340 -5.15 -1.36 -18.26
CA ASP A 340 -4.76 -1.18 -19.68
C ASP A 340 -5.28 0.16 -20.23
N LYS A 341 -6.53 0.52 -19.91
CA LYS A 341 -7.09 1.84 -20.26
C LYS A 341 -6.32 2.98 -19.60
N LEU A 342 -5.88 2.79 -18.36
CA LEU A 342 -5.03 3.76 -17.66
C LEU A 342 -3.63 3.84 -18.30
N ALA A 343 -3.05 2.71 -18.71
CA ALA A 343 -1.74 2.61 -19.35
C ALA A 343 -1.70 3.18 -20.79
N ALA A 344 -2.84 3.19 -21.50
CA ALA A 344 -2.91 3.60 -22.90
C ALA A 344 -2.31 5.01 -23.11
N PRO A 345 -1.35 5.21 -24.03
CA PRO A 345 -0.76 6.52 -24.24
C PRO A 345 -1.77 7.49 -24.88
N ILE A 346 -1.62 8.77 -24.59
CA ILE A 346 -2.22 9.84 -25.39
C ILE A 346 -1.35 10.05 -26.62
N THR A 347 -1.96 10.07 -27.81
CA THR A 347 -1.27 10.27 -29.08
C THR A 347 -1.68 11.59 -29.74
N GLY A 348 -0.76 12.22 -30.47
CA GLY A 348 -1.06 13.34 -31.35
C GLY A 348 -1.77 12.90 -32.63
N GLU A 349 -2.14 13.85 -33.49
CA GLU A 349 -2.87 13.60 -34.75
C GLU A 349 -2.16 12.63 -35.69
N ASN A 350 -0.82 12.64 -35.69
CA ASN A 350 0.00 11.78 -36.54
C ASN A 350 0.30 10.41 -35.89
N GLY A 351 -0.42 10.04 -34.83
CA GLY A 351 -0.24 8.78 -34.11
C GLY A 351 1.01 8.72 -33.23
N ASN A 352 1.76 9.82 -33.10
CA ASN A 352 2.93 9.88 -32.24
C ASN A 352 2.53 9.95 -30.77
N PRO A 353 3.19 9.21 -29.86
CA PRO A 353 2.88 9.30 -28.44
C PRO A 353 3.17 10.71 -27.92
N ARG A 354 2.37 11.20 -26.98
CA ARG A 354 2.54 12.50 -26.30
C ARG A 354 2.73 12.32 -24.82
N ILE A 355 1.79 11.60 -24.22
CA ILE A 355 1.80 11.31 -22.78
C ILE A 355 1.65 9.80 -22.62
N MET A 356 2.66 9.16 -22.08
CA MET A 356 2.60 7.77 -21.61
C MET A 356 2.27 7.74 -20.12
N PHE A 357 1.73 6.62 -19.64
CA PHE A 357 1.44 6.41 -18.23
C PHE A 357 2.16 5.15 -17.74
N ALA A 358 2.96 5.32 -16.69
CA ALA A 358 3.60 4.23 -15.95
C ALA A 358 3.32 4.39 -14.46
N GLY A 359 3.69 3.38 -13.67
CA GLY A 359 3.36 3.25 -12.25
C GLY A 359 2.50 2.03 -11.99
N GLU A 360 2.43 1.63 -10.72
CA GLU A 360 1.81 0.37 -10.28
C GLU A 360 0.38 0.16 -10.84
N ALA A 361 -0.44 1.21 -10.81
CA ALA A 361 -1.86 1.13 -11.21
C ALA A 361 -2.06 0.91 -12.71
N THR A 362 -0.98 0.98 -13.50
CA THR A 362 -1.00 0.77 -14.95
C THR A 362 -0.60 -0.65 -15.36
N HIS A 363 -0.28 -1.52 -14.40
CA HIS A 363 0.08 -2.91 -14.69
C HIS A 363 -1.18 -3.80 -14.61
N PRO A 364 -1.52 -4.60 -15.64
CA PRO A 364 -2.76 -5.39 -15.64
C PRO A 364 -2.77 -6.54 -14.63
N TYR A 365 -1.61 -7.00 -14.18
CA TYR A 365 -1.49 -8.20 -13.35
C TYR A 365 -0.68 -8.02 -12.06
N PHE A 366 0.07 -6.93 -11.93
CA PHE A 366 1.04 -6.73 -10.83
C PHE A 366 0.86 -5.33 -10.24
N PHE A 367 -0.36 -4.82 -10.29
CA PHE A 367 -0.71 -3.57 -9.62
C PHE A 367 -0.43 -3.68 -8.11
N SER A 368 -0.26 -2.53 -7.47
CA SER A 368 0.04 -2.40 -6.04
C SER A 368 1.42 -2.84 -5.60
N THR A 369 2.31 -3.12 -6.55
CA THR A 369 3.65 -3.62 -6.26
C THR A 369 4.75 -2.75 -6.86
N VAL A 370 5.94 -2.83 -6.25
CA VAL A 370 7.14 -2.17 -6.75
C VAL A 370 7.60 -2.77 -8.08
N HIS A 371 7.54 -4.10 -8.24
CA HIS A 371 7.97 -4.75 -9.49
C HIS A 371 7.02 -4.41 -10.64
N GLY A 372 5.71 -4.37 -10.43
CA GLY A 372 4.76 -3.89 -11.43
C GLY A 372 5.00 -2.43 -11.83
N ALA A 373 5.37 -1.57 -10.87
CA ALA A 373 5.78 -0.20 -11.18
C ALA A 373 7.05 -0.16 -12.05
N ILE A 374 8.08 -0.96 -11.72
CA ILE A 374 9.32 -1.07 -12.52
C ILE A 374 9.03 -1.56 -13.95
N GLU A 375 8.26 -2.64 -14.08
CA GLU A 375 7.90 -3.21 -15.38
C GLU A 375 7.09 -2.25 -16.23
N SER A 376 6.16 -1.50 -15.63
CA SER A 376 5.43 -0.45 -16.33
C SER A 376 6.34 0.70 -16.79
N GLY A 377 7.41 1.00 -16.06
CA GLY A 377 8.43 1.98 -16.46
C GLY A 377 9.21 1.49 -17.68
N TYR A 378 9.67 0.23 -17.67
CA TYR A 378 10.31 -0.37 -18.84
C TYR A 378 9.37 -0.42 -20.05
N ARG A 379 8.10 -0.75 -19.86
CA ARG A 379 7.08 -0.75 -20.93
C ARG A 379 7.01 0.58 -21.66
N GLU A 380 6.96 1.70 -20.94
CA GLU A 380 6.85 3.02 -21.56
C GLU A 380 8.20 3.53 -22.12
N ALA A 381 9.33 3.15 -21.52
CA ALA A 381 10.64 3.39 -22.10
C ALA A 381 10.83 2.65 -23.44
N ASP A 382 10.49 1.37 -23.49
CA ASP A 382 10.54 0.54 -24.69
C ASP A 382 9.62 1.08 -25.79
N ARG A 383 8.45 1.64 -25.43
CA ARG A 383 7.55 2.28 -26.39
C ARG A 383 8.26 3.42 -27.13
N LEU A 384 8.97 4.29 -26.41
CA LEU A 384 9.73 5.38 -27.01
C LEU A 384 10.93 4.87 -27.82
N ILE A 385 11.67 3.88 -27.30
CA ILE A 385 12.79 3.27 -28.02
C ILE A 385 12.33 2.72 -29.37
N ARG A 386 11.19 2.02 -29.42
CA ARG A 386 10.59 1.52 -30.66
C ARG A 386 10.11 2.63 -31.59
N TYR A 387 9.56 3.71 -31.03
CA TYR A 387 9.12 4.87 -31.82
C TYR A 387 10.30 5.53 -32.55
N TYR A 388 11.48 5.60 -31.93
CA TYR A 388 12.70 6.16 -32.53
C TYR A 388 13.56 5.13 -33.28
N ALA A 389 13.19 3.84 -33.27
CA ALA A 389 13.94 2.82 -33.99
C ALA A 389 13.87 3.08 -35.51
N PRO A 390 14.98 2.90 -36.25
CA PRO A 390 14.96 2.95 -37.70
C PRO A 390 13.98 1.91 -38.26
N ALA A 391 13.23 2.31 -39.29
CA ALA A 391 12.27 1.44 -40.00
C ALA A 391 12.94 0.27 -40.73
#